data_AF-A0A246HI79-F1
#
_entry.id   AF-A0A246HI79-F1
#
_cell.length_a   1.000
_cell.length_b   1.000
_cell.length_c   1.000
_cell.angle_alpha   90.00
_cell.angle_beta   90.00
_cell.angle_gamma   90.00
#
_symmetry.space_group_name_H-M   'P 1'
#
loop_
_entity.id
_entity.type
_entity.pdbx_description
1 polymer ?
#
loop_
_entity_poly.entity_id
_entity_poly.type
_entity_poly.pdbx_seq_one_letter_code
_entity_poly.pdbx_strand_id
1 'polypeptide(L)'
;MTQLITTDERTRLLSNGQARAAVQDTDPLPVVRLFTPDAHATWLLASLDPADGDTAHGLIDLGIGMPALGTVKLSDLAAIVGPRQQPVMRDRYFQPVRRLSEYLRLAEDNGSITD
;
A
#
# COMPACT_ATOMS: atom_id res chain seq x y z
N MET A 1 10.07 -13.40 -11.06
CA MET A 1 9.74 -12.40 -10.02
C MET A 1 8.35 -12.69 -9.51
N THR A 2 8.16 -12.80 -8.19
CA THR A 2 6.84 -13.02 -7.59
C THR A 2 6.02 -11.75 -7.74
N GLN A 3 4.83 -11.83 -8.34
CA GLN A 3 3.95 -10.66 -8.42
C GLN A 3 3.32 -10.40 -7.05
N LEU A 4 3.56 -9.22 -6.49
CA LEU A 4 3.02 -8.79 -5.19
C LEU A 4 1.52 -8.47 -5.23
N ILE A 5 0.97 -8.23 -6.42
CA ILE A 5 -0.44 -7.90 -6.62
C ILE A 5 -1.02 -8.73 -7.76
N THR A 6 -2.33 -8.97 -7.73
CA THR A 6 -3.09 -9.62 -8.78
C THR A 6 -3.40 -8.65 -9.94
N THR A 7 -3.80 -9.20 -11.09
CA THR A 7 -4.26 -8.40 -12.24
C THR A 7 -5.46 -7.52 -11.90
N ASP A 8 -6.39 -8.03 -11.09
CA ASP A 8 -7.58 -7.28 -10.67
C ASP A 8 -7.23 -6.12 -9.74
N GLU A 9 -6.35 -6.37 -8.75
CA GLU A 9 -5.82 -5.32 -7.88
C GLU A 9 -5.07 -4.26 -8.69
N ARG A 10 -4.21 -4.67 -9.64
CA ARG A 10 -3.50 -3.75 -10.54
C ARG A 10 -4.47 -2.88 -11.34
N THR A 11 -5.54 -3.48 -11.89
CA THR A 11 -6.55 -2.74 -12.67
C THR A 11 -7.24 -1.68 -11.80
N ARG A 12 -7.65 -2.04 -10.57
CA ARG A 12 -8.26 -1.09 -9.62
C ARG A 12 -7.30 0.02 -9.22
N LEU A 13 -6.04 -0.32 -8.91
CA LEU A 13 -5.01 0.66 -8.55
C LEU A 13 -4.74 1.65 -9.68
N LEU A 14 -4.67 1.19 -10.94
CA LEU A 14 -4.47 2.05 -12.11
C LEU A 14 -5.68 2.97 -12.35
N SER A 15 -6.90 2.47 -12.18
CA SER A 15 -8.10 3.30 -12.27
C SER A 15 -8.10 4.42 -11.23
N ASN A 16 -7.75 4.12 -9.98
CA ASN A 16 -7.58 5.14 -8.93
C ASN A 16 -6.45 6.13 -9.28
N GLY A 17 -5.37 5.64 -9.89
CA GLY A 17 -4.25 6.47 -10.34
C GLY A 17 -4.62 7.46 -11.44
N GLN A 18 -5.43 7.03 -12.41
CA GLN A 18 -5.97 7.90 -13.46
C GLN A 18 -6.85 9.01 -12.87
N ALA A 19 -7.73 8.68 -11.92
CA ALA A 19 -8.56 9.66 -11.23
C ALA A 19 -7.70 10.68 -10.46
N ARG A 20 -6.68 10.22 -9.74
CA ARG A 20 -5.72 11.08 -9.02
C ARG A 20 -4.92 11.98 -9.97
N ALA A 21 -4.44 11.46 -11.10
CA ALA A 21 -3.70 12.23 -12.10
C ALA A 21 -4.56 13.31 -12.78
N ALA A 22 -5.87 13.07 -12.90
CA ALA A 22 -6.84 14.07 -13.35
C ALA A 22 -7.16 15.14 -12.29
N VAL A 23 -6.42 15.18 -11.17
CA VAL A 23 -6.60 16.12 -10.05
C VAL A 23 -8.02 16.06 -9.45
N GLN A 24 -8.63 14.88 -9.50
CA GLN A 24 -9.85 14.64 -8.76
C GLN A 24 -9.49 14.46 -7.28
N ASP A 25 -10.21 15.16 -6.41
CA ASP A 25 -10.13 14.92 -4.97
C ASP A 25 -10.69 13.51 -4.71
N THR A 26 -9.79 12.57 -4.43
CA THR A 26 -10.11 11.15 -4.32
C THR A 26 -9.67 10.65 -2.96
N ASP A 27 -10.57 9.93 -2.30
CA ASP A 27 -10.30 9.21 -1.06
C ASP A 27 -10.75 7.75 -1.22
N PRO A 28 -10.02 6.95 -2.03
CA PRO A 28 -10.43 5.60 -2.33
C PRO A 28 -10.25 4.68 -1.12
N LEU A 29 -10.98 3.57 -1.13
CA LEU A 29 -10.63 2.41 -0.29
C LEU A 29 -9.25 1.87 -0.73
N PRO A 30 -8.34 1.54 0.19
CA PRO A 30 -7.12 0.83 -0.15
C PRO A 30 -7.44 -0.46 -0.91
N VAL A 31 -6.66 -0.78 -1.93
CA VAL A 31 -6.90 -1.93 -2.80
C VAL A 31 -6.18 -3.17 -2.28
N VAL A 32 -4.97 -2.99 -1.77
CA VAL A 32 -4.11 -4.10 -1.32
C VAL A 32 -3.35 -3.71 -0.05
N ARG A 33 -3.18 -4.71 0.81
CA ARG A 33 -2.27 -4.65 1.95
C ARG A 33 -1.05 -5.54 1.70
N LEU A 34 0.12 -4.94 1.80
CA LEU A 34 1.40 -5.62 1.76
C LEU A 34 2.08 -5.50 3.12
N PHE A 35 2.85 -6.50 3.51
CA PHE A 35 3.55 -6.50 4.79
C PHE A 35 4.84 -7.32 4.73
N THR A 36 5.77 -7.00 5.61
CA THR A 36 6.91 -7.86 5.92
C THR A 36 6.50 -8.85 7.03
N PRO A 37 6.62 -10.18 6.87
CA PRO A 37 6.18 -11.12 7.91
C PRO A 37 7.13 -11.20 9.10
N ASP A 38 8.38 -10.81 8.88
CA ASP A 38 9.49 -10.87 9.83
C ASP A 38 10.04 -9.50 10.22
N ALA A 39 9.38 -8.43 9.77
CA ALA A 39 9.57 -7.06 10.22
C ALA A 39 8.19 -6.40 10.41
N HIS A 40 8.15 -5.21 10.99
CA HIS A 40 6.88 -4.54 11.32
C HIS A 40 6.44 -3.54 10.25
N ALA A 41 6.88 -3.72 9.00
CA ALA A 41 6.53 -2.81 7.91
C ALA A 41 5.27 -3.26 7.17
N THR A 42 4.34 -2.32 6.96
CA THR A 42 3.04 -2.49 6.31
C THR A 42 2.78 -1.37 5.31
N TRP A 43 2.19 -1.71 4.16
CA TRP A 43 1.77 -0.76 3.13
C TRP A 43 0.31 -1.01 2.75
N LEU A 44 -0.53 0.02 2.82
CA LEU A 44 -1.89 0.03 2.28
C LEU A 44 -1.90 0.84 0.98
N LEU A 45 -1.92 0.16 -0.17
CA LEU A 45 -1.81 0.83 -1.46
C LEU A 45 -3.18 1.18 -2.01
N ALA A 46 -3.33 2.40 -2.49
CA ALA A 46 -4.59 2.97 -2.96
C ALA A 46 -4.60 3.27 -4.46
N SER A 47 -3.45 3.60 -5.06
CA SER A 47 -3.35 3.82 -6.51
C SER A 47 -1.98 3.45 -7.06
N LEU A 48 -1.90 3.22 -8.37
CA LEU A 48 -0.65 3.13 -9.13
C LEU A 48 -0.57 4.28 -10.12
N ASP A 49 0.61 4.86 -10.30
CA ASP A 49 0.88 5.83 -11.34
C ASP A 49 0.63 5.18 -12.72
N PRO A 50 -0.30 5.70 -13.54
CA PRO A 50 -0.57 5.14 -14.85
C PRO A 50 0.60 5.29 -15.84
N ALA A 51 1.57 6.18 -15.60
CA ALA A 51 2.70 6.40 -16.48
C ALA A 51 3.73 5.25 -16.43
N ASP A 52 3.95 4.66 -15.25
CA ASP A 52 4.91 3.56 -15.07
C ASP A 52 4.27 2.24 -14.63
N GLY A 53 3.06 2.28 -14.07
CA GLY A 53 2.38 1.10 -13.53
C GLY A 53 3.14 0.40 -12.41
N ASP A 54 4.04 1.10 -11.71
CA ASP A 54 4.95 0.56 -10.70
C ASP A 54 4.99 1.44 -9.45
N THR A 55 4.98 2.76 -9.59
CA THR A 55 4.94 3.72 -8.47
C THR A 55 3.55 3.71 -7.84
N ALA A 56 3.42 3.13 -6.67
CA ALA A 56 2.20 3.11 -5.89
C ALA A 56 2.12 4.30 -4.94
N HIS A 57 0.91 4.79 -4.69
CA HIS A 57 0.59 5.73 -3.61
C HIS A 57 -0.29 5.05 -2.57
N GLY A 58 -0.04 5.35 -1.29
CA GLY A 58 -0.76 4.73 -0.19
C GLY A 58 -0.25 5.16 1.18
N LEU A 59 -0.78 4.50 2.21
CA LEU A 59 -0.33 4.65 3.59
C LEU A 59 0.82 3.69 3.86
N ILE A 60 1.92 4.23 4.39
CA ILE A 60 3.17 3.53 4.63
C ILE A 60 3.45 3.57 6.13
N ASP A 61 3.63 2.40 6.72
CA ASP A 61 4.07 2.22 8.09
C ASP A 61 5.31 1.35 8.10
N LEU A 62 6.43 1.92 8.55
CA LEU A 62 7.71 1.20 8.61
C LEU A 62 7.96 0.56 9.98
N GLY A 63 6.98 0.57 10.88
CA GLY A 63 7.10 0.01 12.24
C GLY A 63 7.93 0.89 13.18
N ILE A 64 8.03 2.19 12.90
CA ILE A 64 8.83 3.16 13.67
C ILE A 64 7.99 4.23 14.40
N GLY A 65 6.66 4.05 14.46
CA GLY A 65 5.76 4.97 15.16
C GLY A 65 5.30 6.19 14.34
N MET A 66 5.57 6.20 13.03
CA MET A 66 5.34 7.36 12.16
C MET A 66 4.72 6.95 10.81
N PRO A 67 3.49 6.40 10.81
CA PRO A 67 2.81 6.06 9.57
C PRO A 67 2.43 7.33 8.80
N ALA A 68 2.59 7.31 7.48
CA ALA A 68 2.34 8.48 6.64
C ALA A 68 1.90 8.10 5.22
N LEU A 69 1.19 9.01 4.55
CA LEU A 69 0.96 8.88 3.11
C LEU A 69 2.26 9.10 2.36
N GLY A 70 2.51 8.24 1.37
CA GLY A 70 3.73 8.32 0.57
C GLY A 70 3.58 7.61 -0.77
N THR A 71 4.71 7.48 -1.46
CA THR A 71 4.81 6.67 -2.68
C THR A 71 5.92 5.63 -2.53
N VAL A 72 5.75 4.50 -3.20
CA VAL A 72 6.70 3.39 -3.19
C VAL A 72 6.56 2.57 -4.47
N LYS A 73 7.65 2.06 -5.03
CA LYS A 73 7.57 1.19 -6.20
C LYS A 73 7.27 -0.25 -5.81
N LEU A 74 6.39 -0.92 -6.56
CA LEU A 74 6.16 -2.35 -6.37
C LEU A 74 7.43 -3.15 -6.65
N SER A 75 8.25 -2.73 -7.62
CA SER A 75 9.56 -3.33 -7.89
C SER A 75 10.52 -3.23 -6.71
N ASP A 76 10.57 -2.08 -6.02
CA ASP A 76 11.36 -1.91 -4.80
C ASP A 76 10.83 -2.80 -3.67
N LEU A 77 9.51 -2.83 -3.44
CA LEU A 77 8.90 -3.72 -2.46
C LEU A 77 9.19 -5.19 -2.73
N ALA A 78 9.19 -5.61 -4.01
CA ALA A 78 9.48 -6.98 -4.40
C ALA A 78 10.95 -7.38 -4.19
N ALA A 79 11.85 -6.40 -4.08
CA ALA A 79 13.26 -6.60 -3.77
C ALA A 79 13.54 -6.60 -2.26
N ILE A 80 12.61 -6.13 -1.42
CA ILE A 80 12.77 -6.16 0.04
C ILE A 80 12.75 -7.61 0.54
N VAL A 81 13.79 -7.96 1.29
CA VAL A 81 13.90 -9.20 2.05
C VAL A 81 14.15 -8.84 3.50
N GLY A 82 13.27 -9.31 4.39
CA GLY A 82 13.34 -9.02 5.81
C GLY A 82 14.46 -9.77 6.55
N PRO A 83 14.64 -9.49 7.85
CA PRO A 83 15.77 -9.96 8.65
C PRO A 83 15.90 -11.49 8.72
N ARG A 84 14.79 -12.22 8.59
CA ARG A 84 14.72 -13.69 8.61
C ARG A 84 14.59 -14.27 7.20
N GLN A 85 15.05 -13.54 6.18
CA GLN A 85 14.99 -13.94 4.77
C GLN A 85 13.57 -14.11 4.23
N GLN A 86 12.58 -13.42 4.81
CA GLN A 86 11.20 -13.47 4.31
C GLN A 86 10.93 -12.29 3.39
N PRO A 87 10.37 -12.52 2.18
CA PRO A 87 10.02 -11.43 1.28
C PRO A 87 8.77 -10.69 1.76
N VAL A 88 8.52 -9.51 1.20
CA VAL A 88 7.21 -8.85 1.34
C VAL A 88 6.10 -9.77 0.83
N MET A 89 5.00 -9.84 1.59
CA MET A 89 3.83 -10.66 1.30
C MET A 89 2.59 -9.80 1.08
N ARG A 90 1.70 -10.29 0.22
CA ARG A 90 0.35 -9.78 0.07
C ARG A 90 -0.57 -10.43 1.09
N ASP A 91 -1.34 -9.64 1.81
CA ASP A 91 -2.45 -10.16 2.58
C ASP A 91 -3.61 -10.52 1.66
N ARG A 92 -3.90 -11.83 1.60
CA ARG A 92 -4.94 -12.40 0.74
C ARG A 92 -6.35 -12.23 1.30
N TYR A 93 -6.47 -11.91 2.59
CA TYR A 93 -7.74 -11.76 3.30
C TYR A 93 -8.06 -10.31 3.63
N PHE A 94 -7.22 -9.37 3.18
CA PHE A 94 -7.44 -7.96 3.39
C PHE A 94 -8.78 -7.50 2.79
N GLN A 95 -9.64 -6.94 3.63
CA GLN A 95 -10.89 -6.32 3.24
C GLN A 95 -10.90 -4.87 3.75
N PRO A 96 -10.79 -3.87 2.87
CA PRO A 96 -10.79 -2.48 3.29
C PRO A 96 -12.18 -2.09 3.81
N VAL A 97 -12.26 -1.66 5.07
CA VAL A 97 -13.51 -1.21 5.70
C VAL A 97 -13.58 0.30 5.88
N ARG A 98 -12.51 1.01 5.55
CA ARG A 98 -12.35 2.46 5.70
C ARG A 98 -11.65 3.07 4.49
N ARG A 99 -11.87 4.36 4.26
CA ARG A 99 -11.14 5.10 3.22
C ARG A 99 -9.70 5.33 3.63
N LEU A 100 -8.84 5.66 2.67
CA LEU A 100 -7.42 5.86 2.91
C LEU A 100 -7.15 6.96 3.95
N SER A 101 -7.90 8.07 3.89
CA SER A 101 -7.78 9.18 4.85
C SER A 101 -8.11 8.76 6.29
N GLU A 102 -9.11 7.88 6.46
CA GLU A 102 -9.50 7.36 7.77
C GLU A 102 -8.47 6.37 8.33
N TYR A 103 -7.89 5.52 7.46
CA TYR A 103 -6.77 4.67 7.85
C TYR A 103 -5.56 5.51 8.28
N LEU A 104 -5.24 6.60 7.57
CA LEU A 104 -4.16 7.51 7.95
C LEU A 104 -4.40 8.08 9.35
N ARG A 105 -5.57 8.70 9.57
CA ARG A 105 -5.89 9.32 10.85
C ARG A 105 -5.77 8.35 12.02
N LEU A 106 -6.33 7.14 11.86
CA LEU A 106 -6.24 6.11 12.90
C LEU A 106 -4.81 5.62 13.11
N ALA A 107 -4.03 5.51 12.04
CA ALA A 107 -2.64 5.10 12.14
C ALA A 107 -1.78 6.17 12.83
N GLU A 108 -2.02 7.46 12.56
CA GLU A 108 -1.39 8.57 13.25
C GLU A 108 -1.74 8.57 14.75
N ASP A 109 -3.01 8.35 15.09
CA ASP A 109 -3.48 8.26 16.49
C ASP A 109 -2.82 7.07 17.23
N ASN A 110 -2.64 5.93 16.55
CA ASN A 110 -2.11 4.70 17.13
C ASN A 110 -0.59 4.52 16.98
N GLY A 111 0.06 5.38 16.19
CA GLY A 111 1.45 5.23 15.76
C GLY A 111 1.71 4.05 14.80
N SER A 112 0.68 3.35 14.35
CA SER A 112 0.81 2.21 13.42
C SER A 112 -0.50 1.88 12.71
N ILE A 113 -0.41 1.20 11.55
CA ILE A 113 -1.57 0.65 10.86
C ILE A 113 -2.10 -0.54 11.65
N THR A 114 -3.31 -0.40 12.19
CA THR A 114 -3.99 -1.45 12.94
C THR A 114 -4.92 -2.27 12.04
N ASP A 115 -5.09 -3.55 12.38
CA ASP A 115 -6.12 -4.43 11.80
C ASP A 115 -7.55 -3.95 12.11
#